data_AF-A0A929MYR1-F1
#
_entry.id   AF-A0A929MYR1-F1
#
_cell.length_a   1.000
_cell.length_b   1.000
_cell.length_c   1.000
_cell.angle_alpha   90.00
_cell.angle_beta   90.00
_cell.angle_gamma   90.00
#
_symmetry.space_group_name_H-M   'P 1'
#
loop_
_entity.id
_entity.type
_entity.pdbx_description
1 polymer ?
#
loop_
_entity_poly.entity_id
_entity_poly.type
_entity_poly.pdbx_seq_one_letter_code
_entity_poly.pdbx_strand_id
1 'polypeptide(L)'
;MTREMGYQVNTLATWSALAAATTESNPDLVWPKSVPVYDQMRKEESQVSSVLRAVTLPVRSASWALDPTGCRPEVVEHVSADLNIPVRGQAHTVPLRTRGRFSWADHLRLALLELVFGHSFFEQVYRIDDAGLAHLVKLAWRPPRTISKIDVASDGGLVAIEQYSTARPVRIPVNRLVAYVNEREG
;
A
#
# COMPACT_ATOMS: atom_id res chain seq x y z
N MET A 1 19.50 23.59 8.01
CA MET A 1 18.52 22.51 7.75
C MET A 1 19.27 21.21 7.92
N THR A 2 18.99 20.44 8.97
CA THR A 2 19.61 19.13 9.21
C THR A 2 18.86 18.07 8.41
N ARG A 3 19.59 17.14 7.77
CA ARG A 3 19.04 16.01 7.00
C ARG A 3 19.58 14.72 7.62
N GLU A 4 18.77 13.67 7.65
CA GLU A 4 19.19 12.34 8.09
C GLU A 4 20.38 11.87 7.25
N MET A 5 21.42 11.35 7.93
CA MET A 5 22.70 10.99 7.31
C MET A 5 22.88 9.49 7.07
N GLY A 6 22.00 8.63 7.61
CA GLY A 6 22.18 7.19 7.47
C GLY A 6 21.04 6.32 8.00
N TYR A 7 20.81 5.23 7.27
CA TYR A 7 19.89 4.10 7.43
C TYR A 7 20.13 3.16 6.24
N GLN A 8 21.34 2.63 6.14
CA GLN A 8 21.68 1.41 5.39
C GLN A 8 23.04 0.95 5.92
N VAL A 9 23.18 -0.36 6.17
CA VAL A 9 24.49 -0.95 6.44
C VAL A 9 25.19 -1.11 5.10
N ASN A 10 26.02 -0.13 4.71
CA ASN A 10 26.77 -0.21 3.47
C ASN A 10 27.97 -1.16 3.66
N THR A 11 27.72 -2.46 3.51
CA THR A 11 28.78 -3.47 3.39
C THR A 11 28.67 -4.12 2.02
N LEU A 12 29.82 -4.21 1.32
CA LEU A 12 29.99 -4.91 0.05
C LEU A 12 29.19 -6.22 0.04
N ALA A 13 28.46 -6.48 -1.04
CA ALA A 13 27.52 -7.60 -1.19
C ALA A 13 28.21 -8.98 -1.06
N THR A 14 28.42 -9.41 0.17
CA THR A 14 28.57 -10.82 0.54
C THR A 14 27.20 -11.36 0.93
N TRP A 15 26.96 -12.66 0.71
CA TRP A 15 25.73 -13.33 1.17
C TRP A 15 25.49 -13.15 2.67
N SER A 16 26.57 -13.01 3.46
CA SER A 16 26.52 -12.66 4.87
C SER A 16 26.05 -11.23 5.15
N ALA A 17 26.33 -10.26 4.28
CA ALA A 17 25.86 -8.88 4.42
C ALA A 17 24.36 -8.75 4.06
N LEU A 18 23.87 -9.52 3.09
CA LEU A 18 22.43 -9.61 2.79
C LEU A 18 21.65 -10.29 3.92
N ALA A 19 22.18 -11.39 4.46
CA ALA A 19 21.62 -12.07 5.63
C ALA A 19 21.77 -11.27 6.94
N ALA A 20 22.67 -10.28 7.00
CA ALA A 20 22.78 -9.35 8.13
C ALA A 20 21.92 -8.09 7.95
N ALA A 21 21.59 -7.71 6.71
CA ALA A 21 20.69 -6.60 6.39
C ALA A 21 19.21 -6.97 6.53
N THR A 22 18.88 -8.26 6.40
CA THR A 22 17.58 -8.81 6.77
C THR A 22 17.74 -9.54 8.11
N THR A 23 17.05 -9.12 9.17
CA THR A 23 16.98 -9.85 10.45
C THR A 23 16.39 -11.28 10.30
N GLU A 24 15.93 -11.64 9.11
CA GLU A 24 15.38 -12.95 8.77
C GLU A 24 16.47 -14.02 8.60
N SER A 25 16.47 -14.99 9.52
CA SER A 25 17.43 -16.10 9.55
C SER A 25 17.05 -17.26 8.64
N ASN A 26 15.78 -17.38 8.24
CA ASN A 26 15.29 -18.42 7.35
C ASN A 26 15.42 -17.99 5.87
N PRO A 27 16.32 -18.60 5.06
CA PRO A 27 16.55 -18.21 3.67
C PRO A 27 15.34 -18.32 2.74
N ASP A 28 14.33 -19.12 3.09
CA ASP A 28 13.09 -19.26 2.33
C ASP A 28 12.11 -18.12 2.61
N LEU A 29 12.27 -17.44 3.76
CA LEU A 29 11.42 -16.32 4.19
C LEU A 29 12.03 -14.95 3.86
N VAL A 30 13.28 -14.91 3.39
CA VAL A 30 13.88 -13.68 2.88
C VAL A 30 13.08 -13.18 1.67
N TRP A 31 12.62 -11.93 1.71
CA TRP A 31 11.92 -11.31 0.59
C TRP A 31 12.82 -11.30 -0.66
N PRO A 32 12.30 -11.61 -1.88
CA PRO A 32 10.91 -11.85 -2.24
C PRO A 32 10.43 -13.31 -2.12
N LYS A 33 11.25 -14.25 -1.64
CA LYS A 33 10.91 -15.69 -1.61
C LYS A 33 9.77 -16.02 -0.65
N SER A 34 9.61 -15.25 0.42
CA SER A 34 8.49 -15.37 1.35
C SER A 34 7.12 -15.15 0.72
N VAL A 35 7.02 -14.35 -0.34
CA VAL A 35 5.73 -13.97 -0.96
C VAL A 35 4.88 -15.18 -1.36
N PRO A 36 5.37 -16.15 -2.16
CA PRO A 36 4.60 -17.34 -2.48
C PRO A 36 4.27 -18.21 -1.26
N VAL A 37 5.19 -18.32 -0.29
CA VAL A 37 4.98 -19.10 0.95
C VAL A 37 3.80 -18.54 1.74
N TYR A 38 3.79 -17.24 2.02
CA TYR A 38 2.70 -16.61 2.78
C TYR A 38 1.39 -16.52 1.98
N ASP A 39 1.44 -16.38 0.66
CA ASP A 39 0.22 -16.43 -0.17
C ASP A 39 -0.41 -17.83 -0.16
N GLN A 40 0.41 -18.88 -0.15
CA GLN A 40 -0.04 -20.26 -0.01
C GLN A 40 -0.68 -20.48 1.37
N MET A 41 0.03 -20.13 2.46
CA MET A 41 -0.50 -20.26 3.83
C MET A 41 -1.84 -19.55 3.99
N ARG A 42 -1.98 -18.31 3.50
CA ARG A 42 -3.25 -17.56 3.57
C ARG A 42 -4.41 -18.25 2.84
N LYS A 43 -4.13 -18.93 1.72
CA LYS A 43 -5.15 -19.49 0.83
C LYS A 43 -5.53 -20.92 1.19
N GLU A 44 -4.55 -21.72 1.59
CA GLU A 44 -4.69 -23.17 1.74
C GLU A 44 -4.81 -23.60 3.19
N GLU A 45 -4.28 -22.82 4.15
CA GLU A 45 -4.34 -23.15 5.56
C GLU A 45 -5.53 -22.45 6.26
N SER A 46 -6.45 -23.26 6.77
CA SER A 46 -7.72 -22.82 7.34
C SER A 46 -7.58 -21.99 8.61
N GLN A 47 -6.60 -22.31 9.48
CA GLN A 47 -6.40 -21.59 10.74
C GLN A 47 -5.88 -20.18 10.47
N VAL A 48 -4.88 -20.03 9.60
CA VAL A 48 -4.31 -18.76 9.12
C VAL A 48 -5.41 -17.91 8.47
N SER A 49 -6.19 -18.49 7.55
CA SER A 49 -7.30 -17.76 6.90
C SER A 49 -8.35 -17.28 7.91
N SER A 50 -8.70 -18.12 8.89
CA SER A 50 -9.64 -17.78 9.97
C SER A 50 -9.12 -16.64 10.84
N VAL A 51 -7.86 -16.72 11.29
CA VAL A 51 -7.21 -15.67 12.11
C VAL A 51 -7.12 -14.36 11.34
N LEU A 52 -6.63 -14.39 10.08
CA LEU A 52 -6.55 -13.21 9.23
C LEU A 52 -7.92 -12.55 9.04
N ARG A 53 -8.99 -13.34 8.86
CA ARG A 53 -10.34 -12.80 8.79
C ARG A 53 -10.78 -12.18 10.12
N ALA A 54 -10.51 -12.83 11.24
CA ALA A 54 -10.86 -12.33 12.56
C ALA A 54 -10.19 -10.98 12.88
N VAL A 55 -8.91 -10.82 12.54
CA VAL A 55 -8.17 -9.57 12.82
C VAL A 55 -8.47 -8.45 11.81
N THR A 56 -8.73 -8.79 10.55
CA THR A 56 -9.02 -7.77 9.52
C THR A 56 -10.47 -7.30 9.52
N LEU A 57 -11.41 -8.12 10.01
CA LEU A 57 -12.83 -7.79 9.98
C LEU A 57 -13.17 -6.50 10.73
N PRO A 58 -12.72 -6.25 11.98
CA PRO A 58 -13.02 -5.00 12.69
C PRO A 58 -12.62 -3.74 11.92
N VAL A 59 -11.44 -3.75 11.29
CA VAL A 59 -10.95 -2.63 10.47
C VAL A 59 -11.83 -2.44 9.23
N ARG A 60 -12.21 -3.53 8.57
CA ARG A 60 -13.03 -3.49 7.36
C ARG A 60 -14.49 -3.13 7.63
N SER A 61 -15.02 -3.47 8.82
CA SER A 61 -16.40 -3.21 9.22
C SER A 61 -16.59 -1.88 9.94
N ALA A 62 -15.50 -1.15 10.25
CA ALA A 62 -15.60 0.16 10.87
C ALA A 62 -16.41 1.13 10.00
N SER A 63 -17.15 2.02 10.64
CA SER A 63 -17.83 3.12 9.95
C SER A 63 -16.82 4.21 9.61
N TRP A 64 -16.32 4.18 8.37
CA TRP A 64 -15.38 5.16 7.86
C TRP A 64 -16.10 6.45 7.48
N ALA A 65 -15.60 7.59 7.96
CA ALA A 65 -16.07 8.92 7.60
C ALA A 65 -14.92 9.92 7.59
N LEU A 66 -14.97 10.90 6.68
CA LEU A 66 -14.04 12.02 6.64
C LEU A 66 -14.39 13.01 7.77
N ASP A 67 -13.38 13.44 8.51
CA ASP A 67 -13.50 14.52 9.47
C ASP A 67 -13.30 15.87 8.75
N PRO A 68 -14.32 16.73 8.67
CA PRO A 68 -14.21 18.00 7.95
C PRO A 68 -13.50 19.10 8.78
N THR A 69 -13.15 18.83 10.04
CA THR A 69 -12.66 19.85 10.97
C THR A 69 -11.39 20.51 10.45
N GLY A 70 -11.42 21.84 10.31
CA GLY A 70 -10.27 22.64 9.85
C GLY A 70 -10.00 22.59 8.33
N CYS A 71 -10.84 21.92 7.55
CA CYS A 71 -10.69 21.80 6.11
C CYS A 71 -11.63 22.76 5.37
N ARG A 72 -11.20 23.24 4.19
CA ARG A 72 -12.09 24.06 3.34
C ARG A 72 -13.20 23.18 2.74
N PRO A 73 -14.47 23.65 2.67
CA PRO A 73 -15.60 22.84 2.24
C PRO A 73 -15.40 22.17 0.87
N GLU A 74 -14.83 22.90 -0.10
CA GLU A 74 -14.61 22.39 -1.45
C GLU A 74 -13.58 21.25 -1.49
N VAL A 75 -12.60 21.25 -0.59
CA VAL A 75 -11.61 20.17 -0.46
C VAL A 75 -12.25 18.93 0.14
N VAL A 76 -13.08 19.10 1.18
CA VAL A 76 -13.81 18.01 1.82
C VAL A 76 -14.74 17.33 0.83
N GLU A 77 -15.51 18.11 0.08
CA GLU A 77 -16.42 17.61 -0.94
C GLU A 77 -15.67 16.84 -2.03
N HIS A 78 -14.57 17.41 -2.54
CA HIS A 78 -13.74 16.77 -3.55
C HIS A 78 -13.18 15.43 -3.09
N VAL A 79 -12.56 15.38 -1.90
CA VAL A 79 -11.97 14.15 -1.35
C VAL A 79 -13.05 13.12 -0.98
N SER A 80 -14.19 13.56 -0.46
CA SER A 80 -15.34 12.68 -0.16
C SER A 80 -15.89 12.02 -1.43
N ALA A 81 -16.04 12.78 -2.50
CA ALA A 81 -16.55 12.30 -3.78
C ALA A 81 -15.59 11.31 -4.45
N ASP A 82 -14.29 11.57 -4.37
CA ASP A 82 -13.24 10.74 -4.95
C ASP A 82 -13.01 9.44 -4.17
N LEU A 83 -12.93 9.52 -2.83
CA LEU A 83 -12.76 8.34 -1.98
C LEU A 83 -14.05 7.54 -1.80
N ASN A 84 -15.20 8.15 -2.12
CA ASN A 84 -16.53 7.59 -1.88
C ASN A 84 -16.74 7.21 -0.40
N ILE A 85 -16.37 8.12 0.49
CA ILE A 85 -16.51 8.00 1.95
C ILE A 85 -17.37 9.15 2.46
N PRO A 86 -18.37 8.92 3.33
CA PRO A 86 -19.20 9.98 3.89
C PRO A 86 -18.39 11.00 4.70
N VAL A 87 -18.90 12.22 4.79
CA VAL A 87 -18.39 13.22 5.74
C VAL A 87 -19.10 13.04 7.09
N ARG A 88 -18.35 13.06 8.19
CA ARG A 88 -18.89 12.92 9.54
C ARG A 88 -19.95 14.00 9.81
N GLY A 89 -21.11 13.58 10.32
CA GLY A 89 -22.21 14.48 10.66
C GLY A 89 -23.04 14.96 9.47
N GLN A 90 -22.74 14.52 8.25
CA GLN A 90 -23.53 14.83 7.06
C GLN A 90 -24.31 13.59 6.58
N ALA A 91 -25.48 13.82 5.99
CA ALA A 91 -26.23 12.76 5.35
C ALA A 91 -25.40 12.21 4.18
N HIS A 92 -25.15 10.90 4.17
CA HIS A 92 -24.47 10.26 3.04
C HIS A 92 -25.45 10.17 1.87
N THR A 93 -25.31 11.05 0.89
CA THR A 93 -25.97 10.90 -0.40
C THR A 93 -25.25 9.78 -1.15
N VAL A 94 -25.88 8.63 -1.28
CA VAL A 94 -25.33 7.51 -2.07
C VAL A 94 -25.20 8.00 -3.51
N PRO A 95 -23.97 8.18 -4.05
CA PRO A 95 -23.81 8.67 -5.41
C PRO A 95 -24.37 7.64 -6.39
N LEU A 96 -24.85 8.08 -7.56
CA LEU A 96 -25.21 7.14 -8.62
C LEU A 96 -24.03 6.19 -8.90
N ARG A 97 -24.29 4.88 -8.94
CA ARG A 97 -23.29 3.88 -9.35
C ARG A 97 -22.82 4.19 -10.77
N THR A 98 -21.62 4.73 -10.88
CA THR A 98 -20.93 4.88 -12.16
C THR A 98 -19.79 3.87 -12.26
N ARG A 99 -19.51 3.41 -13.49
CA ARG A 99 -18.44 2.45 -13.75
C ARG A 99 -17.09 3.10 -13.48
N GLY A 100 -16.20 2.39 -12.79
CA GLY A 100 -14.81 2.82 -12.59
C GLY A 100 -14.53 3.75 -11.40
N ARG A 101 -15.47 3.90 -10.45
CA ARG A 101 -15.20 4.61 -9.20
C ARG A 101 -14.25 3.83 -8.29
N PHE A 102 -13.47 4.58 -7.53
CA PHE A 102 -12.67 4.06 -6.44
C PHE A 102 -13.56 3.45 -5.35
N SER A 103 -13.15 2.29 -4.82
CA SER A 103 -13.86 1.58 -3.75
C SER A 103 -12.98 1.56 -2.51
N TRP A 104 -13.36 2.34 -1.49
CA TRP A 104 -12.68 2.33 -0.21
C TRP A 104 -12.64 0.95 0.43
N ALA A 105 -13.74 0.21 0.37
CA ALA A 105 -13.83 -1.14 0.95
C ALA A 105 -12.89 -2.14 0.28
N ASP A 106 -12.75 -2.09 -1.06
CA ASP A 106 -11.81 -2.97 -1.77
C ASP A 106 -10.36 -2.52 -1.56
N HIS A 107 -10.11 -1.21 -1.52
CA HIS A 107 -8.82 -0.64 -1.17
C HIS A 107 -8.35 -1.12 0.21
N LEU A 108 -9.18 -0.96 1.26
CA LEU A 108 -8.86 -1.44 2.61
C LEU A 108 -8.60 -2.94 2.66
N ARG A 109 -9.39 -3.75 1.94
CA ARG A 109 -9.18 -5.20 1.86
C ARG A 109 -7.80 -5.54 1.30
N LEU A 110 -7.34 -4.80 0.29
CA LEU A 110 -6.02 -4.98 -0.33
C LEU A 110 -4.91 -4.35 0.51
N ALA A 111 -5.18 -3.24 1.21
CA ALA A 111 -4.21 -2.57 2.05
C ALA A 111 -3.76 -3.51 3.17
N LEU A 112 -4.72 -4.18 3.83
CA LEU A 112 -4.51 -5.16 4.90
C LEU A 112 -3.75 -6.43 4.47
N LEU A 113 -3.43 -6.60 3.19
CA LEU A 113 -2.49 -7.65 2.77
C LEU A 113 -1.05 -7.37 3.23
N GLU A 114 -0.76 -6.15 3.70
CA GLU A 114 0.46 -5.82 4.43
C GLU A 114 0.70 -6.77 5.62
N LEU A 115 -0.36 -7.18 6.34
CA LEU A 115 -0.25 -8.14 7.46
C LEU A 115 0.29 -9.52 7.04
N VAL A 116 0.18 -9.85 5.75
CA VAL A 116 0.58 -11.14 5.19
C VAL A 116 1.94 -11.05 4.51
N PHE A 117 2.22 -9.92 3.84
CA PHE A 117 3.37 -9.78 2.98
C PHE A 117 4.41 -8.77 3.47
N GLY A 118 4.18 -8.16 4.64
CA GLY A 118 4.96 -7.03 5.17
C GLY A 118 4.66 -5.71 4.48
N HIS A 119 4.06 -5.72 3.28
CA HIS A 119 3.71 -4.51 2.53
C HIS A 119 2.50 -4.68 1.61
N SER A 120 1.88 -3.55 1.25
CA SER A 120 0.91 -3.46 0.16
C SER A 120 1.05 -2.10 -0.54
N PHE A 121 1.47 -2.13 -1.80
CA PHE A 121 1.71 -0.94 -2.61
C PHE A 121 0.55 -0.66 -3.58
N PHE A 122 0.25 0.62 -3.76
CA PHE A 122 -0.76 1.10 -4.69
C PHE A 122 -0.20 2.25 -5.52
N GLU A 123 -0.38 2.18 -6.84
CA GLU A 123 -0.07 3.29 -7.73
C GLU A 123 -1.26 4.26 -7.79
N GLN A 124 -1.00 5.54 -7.59
CA GLN A 124 -2.00 6.60 -7.66
C GLN A 124 -2.34 6.89 -9.13
N VAL A 125 -3.61 6.70 -9.51
CA VAL A 125 -4.09 6.97 -10.87
C VAL A 125 -5.15 8.08 -10.82
N TYR A 126 -4.83 9.19 -11.47
CA TYR A 126 -5.69 10.36 -11.55
C TYR A 126 -6.20 10.59 -12.98
N ARG A 127 -7.38 11.21 -13.08
CA ARG A 127 -7.92 11.81 -14.30
C ARG A 127 -8.03 13.30 -14.06
N ILE A 128 -7.50 14.12 -14.96
CA ILE A 128 -7.70 15.56 -14.92
C ILE A 128 -9.02 15.90 -15.61
N ASP A 129 -9.85 16.72 -14.99
CA ASP A 129 -11.09 17.21 -15.61
C ASP A 129 -10.87 18.47 -16.46
N ASP A 130 -11.93 18.99 -17.07
CA ASP A 130 -11.87 20.17 -17.94
C ASP A 130 -11.48 21.46 -17.20
N ALA A 131 -11.62 21.48 -15.87
CA ALA A 131 -11.21 22.59 -15.01
C ALA A 131 -9.75 22.45 -14.53
N GLY A 132 -9.04 21.38 -14.92
CA GLY A 132 -7.66 21.12 -14.50
C GLY A 132 -7.53 20.45 -13.14
N LEU A 133 -8.63 20.00 -12.53
CA LEU A 133 -8.64 19.35 -11.23
C LEU A 133 -8.37 17.85 -11.37
N ALA A 134 -7.48 17.33 -10.55
CA ALA A 134 -7.14 15.90 -10.52
C ALA A 134 -8.16 15.13 -9.68
N HIS A 135 -8.82 14.14 -10.30
CA HIS A 135 -9.73 13.22 -9.63
C HIS A 135 -9.13 11.83 -9.52
N LEU A 136 -9.15 11.26 -8.31
CA LEU A 136 -8.70 9.90 -8.06
C LEU A 136 -9.60 8.92 -8.82
N VAL A 137 -9.01 8.21 -9.77
CA VAL A 137 -9.70 7.12 -10.48
C VAL A 137 -9.56 5.83 -9.69
N LYS A 138 -8.33 5.54 -9.22
CA LYS A 138 -8.03 4.36 -8.41
C LYS A 138 -6.68 4.49 -7.71
N LEU A 139 -6.59 3.82 -6.57
CA LEU A 139 -5.33 3.34 -6.03
C LEU A 139 -5.11 1.94 -6.60
N ALA A 140 -4.26 1.83 -7.62
CA ALA A 140 -4.05 0.60 -8.37
C ALA A 140 -3.10 -0.33 -7.61
N TRP A 141 -3.65 -1.34 -6.94
CA TRP A 141 -2.85 -2.34 -6.22
C TRP A 141 -1.77 -2.95 -7.10
N ARG A 142 -0.56 -3.05 -6.56
CA ARG A 142 0.61 -3.69 -7.17
C ARG A 142 0.84 -5.00 -6.41
N PRO A 143 0.43 -6.16 -6.96
CA PRO A 143 0.51 -7.41 -6.22
C PRO A 143 1.95 -7.74 -5.81
N PRO A 144 2.22 -8.21 -4.58
CA PRO A 144 3.58 -8.48 -4.10
C PRO A 144 4.41 -9.38 -5.03
N ARG A 145 3.78 -10.41 -5.61
CA ARG A 145 4.44 -11.33 -6.58
C ARG A 145 4.96 -10.64 -7.85
N THR A 146 4.47 -9.44 -8.15
CA THR A 146 4.88 -8.68 -9.33
C THR A 146 6.04 -7.73 -9.04
N ILE A 147 6.39 -7.52 -7.77
CA ILE A 147 7.44 -6.58 -7.37
C ILE A 147 8.79 -7.30 -7.41
N SER A 148 9.73 -6.75 -8.16
CA SER A 148 11.08 -7.27 -8.33
C SER A 148 12.10 -6.58 -7.43
N LYS A 149 11.85 -5.32 -7.06
CA LYS A 149 12.73 -4.54 -6.18
C LYS A 149 11.94 -3.52 -5.38
N ILE A 150 12.31 -3.34 -4.12
CA ILE A 150 11.92 -2.19 -3.29
C ILE A 150 13.19 -1.36 -3.10
N ASP A 151 13.19 -0.14 -3.62
CA ASP A 151 14.36 0.73 -3.62
C ASP A 151 14.21 1.76 -2.50
N VAL A 152 15.13 1.73 -1.55
CA VAL A 152 15.16 2.65 -0.42
C VAL A 152 16.42 3.50 -0.47
N ALA A 153 16.31 4.74 -0.04
CA ALA A 153 17.43 5.66 0.07
C ALA A 153 18.32 5.26 1.26
N SER A 154 19.49 5.89 1.34
CA SER A 154 20.43 5.69 2.43
C SER A 154 19.90 6.12 3.79
N ASP A 155 18.77 6.83 3.86
CA ASP A 155 18.03 7.23 5.07
C ASP A 155 16.79 6.35 5.29
N GLY A 156 16.64 5.26 4.53
CA GLY A 156 15.55 4.32 4.67
C GLY A 156 14.26 4.78 4.01
N GLY A 157 14.21 6.01 3.50
CA GLY A 157 13.07 6.51 2.77
C GLY A 157 12.80 5.66 1.53
N LEU A 158 11.54 5.29 1.30
CA LEU A 158 11.13 4.63 0.07
C LEU A 158 11.40 5.56 -1.12
N VAL A 159 12.13 5.09 -2.13
CA VAL A 159 12.42 5.83 -3.35
C VAL A 159 11.50 5.38 -4.48
N ALA A 160 11.39 4.07 -4.68
CA ALA A 160 10.58 3.47 -5.74
C ALA A 160 10.34 1.98 -5.48
N ILE A 161 9.40 1.41 -6.23
CA ILE A 161 9.34 -0.03 -6.46
C ILE A 161 9.58 -0.33 -7.94
N GLU A 162 10.04 -1.54 -8.22
CA GLU A 162 10.12 -2.07 -9.59
C GLU A 162 9.24 -3.30 -9.72
N GLN A 163 8.56 -3.44 -10.86
CA GLN A 163 7.76 -4.61 -11.19
C GLN A 163 8.36 -5.42 -12.32
N TYR A 164 8.22 -6.75 -12.23
CA TYR A 164 8.47 -7.67 -13.33
C TYR A 164 7.60 -7.29 -14.54
N SER A 165 8.20 -7.37 -15.72
CA SER A 165 7.57 -7.05 -17.01
C SER A 165 8.29 -7.83 -18.10
N THR A 166 7.58 -8.16 -19.19
CA THR A 166 8.12 -8.96 -20.30
C THR A 166 9.20 -8.25 -21.10
N ALA A 167 9.26 -6.91 -21.05
CA ALA A 167 10.26 -6.12 -21.77
C ALA A 167 11.35 -5.59 -20.83
N ARG A 168 11.00 -4.59 -20.02
CA ARG A 168 11.88 -3.97 -19.02
C ARG A 168 11.11 -3.78 -17.71
N PRO A 169 11.77 -3.92 -16.55
CA PRO A 169 11.14 -3.64 -15.27
C PRO A 169 10.48 -2.27 -15.26
N VAL A 170 9.25 -2.21 -14.74
CA VAL A 170 8.51 -0.94 -14.61
C VAL A 170 8.83 -0.34 -13.25
N ARG A 171 9.48 0.83 -13.25
CA ARG A 171 9.82 1.57 -12.04
C ARG A 171 8.74 2.58 -11.69
N ILE A 172 8.18 2.48 -10.49
CA ILE A 172 7.13 3.38 -9.97
C ILE A 172 7.74 4.18 -8.80
N PRO A 173 7.91 5.52 -8.96
CA PRO A 173 8.51 6.36 -7.92
C PRO A 173 7.58 6.58 -6.73
N VAL A 174 8.14 6.88 -5.55
CA VAL A 174 7.41 7.07 -4.29
C VAL A 174 6.30 8.13 -4.37
N ASN A 175 6.49 9.20 -5.15
CA ASN A 175 5.47 10.24 -5.33
C ASN A 175 4.23 9.78 -6.12
N ARG A 176 4.24 8.56 -6.66
CA ARG A 176 3.08 7.89 -7.26
C ARG A 176 2.57 6.73 -6.43
N LEU A 177 3.13 6.47 -5.26
CA LEU A 177 2.78 5.33 -4.42
C LEU A 177 1.98 5.75 -3.20
N VAL A 178 1.06 4.88 -2.80
CA VAL A 178 0.59 4.76 -1.42
C VAL A 178 1.10 3.41 -0.93
N ALA A 179 1.84 3.42 0.18
CA ALA A 179 2.45 2.22 0.74
C ALA A 179 1.89 1.97 2.14
N TYR A 180 1.37 0.76 2.35
CA TYR A 180 1.10 0.22 3.67
C TYR A 180 2.22 -0.76 4.00
N VAL A 181 2.80 -0.64 5.19
CA VAL A 181 3.91 -1.47 5.66
C VAL A 181 3.56 -1.96 7.05
N ASN A 182 3.57 -3.28 7.25
CA ASN A 182 3.39 -3.86 8.58
C ASN A 182 4.65 -3.62 9.39
N GLU A 183 4.50 -3.22 10.65
CA GLU A 183 5.59 -3.22 11.65
C GLU A 183 6.95 -2.86 11.04
N ARG A 184 7.08 -1.61 10.54
CA ARG A 184 8.30 -1.13 9.90
C ARG A 184 9.45 -1.08 10.91
N GLU A 185 10.09 -2.22 11.08
CA GLU A 185 11.22 -2.46 11.97
C GLU A 185 12.51 -2.42 11.16
N GLY A 186 13.12 -1.24 11.08
CA GLY A 186 14.44 -1.03 10.48
C GLY A 186 14.49 -0.79 8.98
#